data_AF-A0A4R6U412-F1
#
_entry.id   AF-A0A4R6U412-F1
#
_cell.length_a   1.000
_cell.length_b   1.000
_cell.length_c   1.000
_cell.angle_alpha   90.00
_cell.angle_beta   90.00
_cell.angle_gamma   90.00
#
_symmetry.space_group_name_H-M   'P 1'
#
loop_
_entity.id
_entity.type
_entity.pdbx_description
1 polymer ?
#
loop_
_entity_poly.entity_id
_entity_poly.type
_entity_poly.pdbx_seq_one_letter_code
_entity_poly.pdbx_strand_id
1 'polypeptide(L)'
;MFSVNYFPLELIKDPHLFDAFTGSLLGFIERQLQTSIVFADTEITVPNAQDPFLSRLGASPSRPIMLLQQVHYNAFNTPLFFFARLCEQ
;
A
#
# COMPACT_ATOMS: atom_id res chain seq x y z
N MET A 1 -10.42 -5.41 -6.17
CA MET A 1 -9.07 -5.09 -5.66
C MET A 1 -9.20 -4.51 -4.27
N PHE A 2 -8.43 -5.00 -3.30
CA PHE A 2 -8.43 -4.49 -1.93
C PHE A 2 -6.98 -4.15 -1.52
N SER A 3 -6.77 -3.01 -0.86
CA SER A 3 -5.45 -2.59 -0.40
C SER A 3 -5.49 -1.89 0.94
N VAL A 4 -4.42 -2.08 1.72
CA VAL A 4 -4.17 -1.40 2.99
C VAL A 4 -2.81 -0.70 2.90
N ASN A 5 -2.74 0.54 3.38
CA ASN A 5 -1.51 1.33 3.39
C ASN A 5 -1.22 1.72 4.84
N TYR A 6 0.03 1.56 5.27
CA TYR A 6 0.52 1.90 6.60
C TYR A 6 1.62 2.94 6.47
N PHE A 7 1.51 4.01 7.24
CA PHE A 7 2.43 5.14 7.21
C PHE A 7 3.11 5.31 8.57
N PRO A 8 4.41 5.62 8.63
CA PRO A 8 5.07 6.04 9.85
C PRO A 8 4.42 7.30 10.41
N LEU A 9 4.08 7.29 11.70
CA LEU A 9 3.41 8.40 12.37
C LEU A 9 4.26 9.67 12.34
N GLU A 10 5.58 9.53 12.36
CA GLU A 10 6.54 10.64 12.31
C GLU A 10 6.45 11.43 11.00
N LEU A 11 5.96 10.80 9.93
CA LEU A 11 5.75 11.43 8.63
C LEU A 11 4.35 12.05 8.52
N ILE A 12 3.37 11.57 9.29
CA ILE A 12 2.02 12.12 9.34
C ILE A 12 1.95 13.17 10.45
N LYS A 13 2.28 14.41 10.09
CA LYS A 13 2.17 15.56 11.00
C LYS A 13 0.74 16.04 11.21
N ASP A 14 -0.17 15.65 10.32
CA ASP A 14 -1.59 16.04 10.34
C ASP A 14 -2.48 14.77 10.33
N PRO A 15 -3.29 14.52 11.36
CA PRO A 15 -4.21 13.38 11.38
C PRO A 15 -5.28 13.43 10.27
N HIS A 16 -5.54 14.61 9.69
CA HIS A 16 -6.50 14.82 8.61
C HIS A 16 -5.87 14.77 7.21
N LEU A 17 -4.58 14.41 7.12
CA LEU A 17 -3.80 14.44 5.87
C LEU A 17 -4.57 13.80 4.70
N PHE A 18 -5.22 12.66 4.95
CA PHE A 18 -5.89 11.88 3.92
C PHE A 18 -7.35 12.28 3.64
N ASP A 19 -7.94 13.22 4.37
CA ASP A 19 -9.34 13.60 4.18
C ASP A 19 -9.58 14.23 2.80
N ALA A 20 -8.57 14.92 2.26
CA ALA A 20 -8.59 15.50 0.92
C ALA A 20 -7.94 14.62 -0.17
N PHE A 21 -7.54 13.38 0.16
CA PHE A 21 -6.83 12.52 -0.77
C PHE A 21 -7.72 12.10 -1.93
N THR A 22 -7.27 12.38 -3.16
CA THR A 22 -7.88 11.89 -4.40
C THR A 22 -6.79 11.49 -5.40
N GLY A 23 -7.09 10.50 -6.25
CA GLY A 23 -6.22 10.09 -7.34
C GLY A 23 -5.04 9.21 -6.90
N SER A 24 -3.82 9.56 -7.34
CA SER A 24 -2.61 8.75 -7.12
C SER A 24 -2.07 8.92 -5.71
N LEU A 25 -2.02 7.83 -4.94
CA LEU A 25 -1.44 7.82 -3.60
C LEU A 25 0.03 8.21 -3.62
N LEU A 26 0.82 7.68 -4.57
CA LEU A 26 2.25 7.98 -4.68
C LEU A 26 2.47 9.49 -4.86
N GLY A 27 1.80 10.07 -5.85
CA GLY A 27 1.92 11.51 -6.11
C GLY A 27 1.38 12.37 -4.98
N PHE A 28 0.35 11.90 -4.26
CA PHE A 28 -0.14 12.58 -3.06
C PHE A 28 0.93 12.60 -1.96
N ILE A 29 1.54 11.45 -1.66
CA ILE A 29 2.57 11.33 -0.63
C ILE A 29 3.80 12.17 -0.96
N GLU A 30 4.28 12.13 -2.20
CA GLU A 30 5.43 12.93 -2.63
C GLU A 30 5.19 14.43 -2.45
N ARG A 31 3.98 14.92 -2.80
CA ARG A 31 3.60 16.32 -2.60
C ARG A 31 3.50 16.69 -1.13
N GLN A 32 2.86 15.86 -0.30
CA GLN A 32 2.63 16.15 1.10
C GLN A 32 3.90 16.08 1.95
N LEU A 33 4.75 15.08 1.69
CA LEU A 33 6.01 14.89 2.41
C LEU A 33 7.18 15.67 1.81
N GLN A 34 6.96 16.38 0.70
CA GLN A 34 7.99 17.11 -0.05
C GLN A 34 9.22 16.24 -0.33
N THR A 35 8.98 15.00 -0.74
CA THR A 35 10.00 13.98 -1.00
C THR A 35 9.66 13.22 -2.28
N SER A 36 10.62 12.44 -2.78
CA SER A 36 10.41 11.59 -3.95
C SER A 36 10.51 10.13 -3.54
N ILE A 37 9.62 9.30 -4.08
CA ILE A 37 9.69 7.85 -3.98
C ILE A 37 10.66 7.38 -5.07
N VAL A 38 11.75 6.74 -4.68
CA VAL A 38 12.83 6.37 -5.62
C VAL A 38 12.79 4.88 -5.94
N PHE A 39 12.50 4.04 -4.95
CA PHE A 39 12.41 2.60 -5.13
C PHE A 39 11.44 1.98 -4.12
N ALA A 40 11.12 0.71 -4.33
CA ALA A 40 10.33 -0.07 -3.39
C ALA A 40 10.87 -1.50 -3.29
N ASP A 41 11.00 -1.98 -2.06
CA ASP A 41 11.17 -3.41 -1.82
C ASP A 41 9.83 -4.08 -2.01
N THR A 42 9.78 -5.12 -2.84
CA THR A 42 8.54 -5.73 -3.30
C THR A 42 8.54 -7.23 -3.04
N GLU A 43 7.47 -7.72 -2.44
CA GLU A 43 7.21 -9.14 -2.22
C GLU A 43 5.89 -9.53 -2.88
N ILE A 44 5.87 -10.67 -3.55
CA ILE A 44 4.70 -11.23 -4.21
C ILE A 44 4.49 -12.64 -3.68
N THR A 45 3.32 -12.88 -3.07
CA THR A 45 2.98 -14.17 -2.46
C THR A 45 1.57 -14.60 -2.86
N VAL A 46 1.28 -15.87 -2.64
CA VAL A 46 -0.10 -16.38 -2.62
C VAL A 46 -0.57 -16.28 -1.17
N PRO A 47 -1.66 -15.53 -0.88
CA PRO A 47 -2.14 -15.38 0.48
C PRO A 47 -2.67 -16.71 1.01
N ASN A 48 -2.64 -16.86 2.34
CA ASN A 48 -3.28 -17.98 3.00
C ASN A 48 -4.79 -17.98 2.68
N ALA A 49 -5.37 -19.13 2.36
CA ALA A 49 -6.81 -19.27 2.08
C ALA A 49 -7.73 -18.81 3.23
N GLN A 50 -7.21 -18.73 4.46
CA GLN A 50 -7.91 -18.23 5.64
C GLN A 50 -7.63 -16.75 5.94
N ASP A 51 -6.92 -16.04 5.06
CA ASP A 51 -6.67 -14.61 5.25
C ASP A 51 -8.02 -13.84 5.29
N PRO A 52 -8.30 -13.12 6.40
CA PRO A 52 -9.59 -12.46 6.59
C PRO A 52 -9.88 -11.38 5.54
N PHE A 53 -8.86 -10.80 4.92
CA PHE A 53 -9.02 -9.78 3.89
C PHE A 53 -9.47 -10.35 2.54
N LEU A 54 -9.36 -11.67 2.31
CA LEU A 54 -9.87 -12.30 1.08
C LEU A 54 -11.38 -12.10 0.93
N SER A 55 -12.13 -12.14 2.04
CA SER A 55 -13.56 -11.88 2.04
C SER A 55 -13.91 -10.48 1.50
N ARG A 56 -13.00 -9.50 1.66
CA ARG A 56 -13.19 -8.12 1.19
C ARG A 56 -13.00 -7.97 -0.32
N LEU A 57 -12.38 -8.93 -1.00
CA LEU A 57 -12.31 -8.89 -2.46
C LEU A 57 -13.65 -9.23 -3.12
N GLY A 58 -14.54 -9.95 -2.43
CA GLY A 58 -15.69 -10.58 -3.08
C GLY A 58 -15.28 -11.57 -4.18
N ALA A 59 -14.04 -12.07 -4.14
CA ALA A 59 -13.47 -12.93 -5.16
C ALA A 59 -14.08 -14.33 -5.11
N SER A 60 -14.19 -14.96 -6.28
CA SER A 60 -14.62 -16.36 -6.37
C SER A 60 -13.49 -17.27 -5.87
N PRO A 61 -13.78 -18.34 -5.09
CA PRO A 61 -12.77 -19.32 -4.66
C PRO A 61 -11.99 -19.98 -5.81
N SER A 62 -12.49 -19.86 -7.04
CA SER A 62 -11.92 -20.48 -8.25
C SER A 62 -10.84 -19.65 -8.93
N ARG A 63 -10.62 -18.39 -8.54
CA ARG A 63 -9.64 -17.50 -9.17
C ARG A 63 -8.38 -17.36 -8.31
N PRO A 64 -7.18 -17.45 -8.91
CA PRO A 64 -5.94 -17.30 -8.16
C PRO A 64 -5.85 -15.87 -7.63
N ILE A 65 -5.54 -15.76 -6.33
CA ILE A 65 -5.34 -14.48 -5.65
C ILE A 65 -3.84 -14.28 -5.43
N MET A 66 -3.39 -13.07 -5.68
CA MET A 66 -2.02 -12.62 -5.44
C MET A 66 -2.02 -11.56 -4.35
N LEU A 67 -1.11 -11.68 -3.40
CA LEU A 67 -0.78 -10.66 -2.42
C LEU A 67 0.51 -9.95 -2.85
N LEU A 68 0.41 -8.65 -3.13
CA LEU A 68 1.51 -7.75 -3.41
C LEU A 68 1.79 -6.91 -2.17
N GLN A 69 3.02 -6.94 -1.68
CA GLN A 69 3.47 -6.15 -0.54
C GLN A 69 4.64 -5.28 -0.98
N GLN A 70 4.63 -4.00 -0.63
CA GLN A 70 5.73 -3.09 -0.96
C GLN A 70 6.06 -2.15 0.20
N VAL A 71 7.34 -1.91 0.43
CA VAL A 71 7.83 -0.79 1.26
C VAL A 71 8.45 0.23 0.32
N HIS A 72 7.99 1.48 0.36
CA HIS A 72 8.48 2.55 -0.50
C HIS A 72 9.51 3.41 0.22
N TYR A 73 10.57 3.78 -0.50
CA TYR A 73 11.69 4.53 0.07
C TYR A 73 11.99 5.80 -0.72
N ASN A 74 12.54 6.79 -0.02
CA ASN A 74 13.14 7.97 -0.65
C ASN A 74 14.62 7.74 -1.01
N ALA A 75 15.25 8.76 -1.60
CA ALA A 75 16.67 8.75 -1.99
C ALA A 75 17.65 8.53 -0.81
N PHE A 76 17.20 8.74 0.43
CA PHE A 76 18.00 8.57 1.65
C PHE A 76 17.74 7.22 2.34
N ASN A 77 17.12 6.27 1.63
CA ASN A 77 16.77 4.95 2.16
C ASN A 77 15.82 5.02 3.38
N THR A 78 15.06 6.11 3.52
CA THR A 78 14.05 6.26 4.57
C THR A 78 12.74 5.62 4.10
N PRO A 79 12.15 4.70 4.88
CA PRO A 79 10.85 4.11 4.55
C PRO A 79 9.75 5.17 4.68
N LEU A 80 9.00 5.39 3.61
CA LEU A 80 7.92 6.37 3.54
C LEU A 80 6.58 5.76 3.91
N PHE A 81 6.27 4.57 3.40
CA PHE A 81 5.07 3.81 3.74
C PHE A 81 5.18 2.37 3.26
N PHE A 82 4.40 1.51 3.89
CA PHE A 82 4.16 0.14 3.45
C PHE A 82 2.76 0.04 2.83
N PHE A 83 2.62 -0.75 1.77
CA PHE A 83 1.30 -1.14 1.29
C PHE A 83 1.21 -2.63 1.02
N ALA A 84 0.01 -3.17 1.28
CA ALA A 84 -0.37 -4.53 0.93
C ALA A 84 -1.62 -4.48 0.05
N ARG A 85 -1.61 -5.23 -1.05
CA ARG A 85 -2.70 -5.30 -2.02
C ARG A 85 -2.99 -6.73 -2.40
N LEU A 86 -4.26 -7.08 -2.29
CA LEU A 86 -4.80 -8.33 -2.80
C LEU A 86 -5.41 -8.09 -4.19
N CYS A 87 -4.96 -8.89 -5.16
CA CYS A 87 -5.35 -8.84 -6.56
C CYS A 87 -5.95 -10.19 -6.97
N GLU A 88 -7.14 -10.15 -7.57
CA GLU A 88 -7.67 -11.28 -8.34
C GLU A 88 -7.07 -11.19 -9.75
N GLN A 89 -6.58 -12.32 -10.28
CA GLN A 89 -6.01 -12.43 -11.63
C GLN A 89 -7.09 -12.78 -12.66
#